data_AF-A0A8J6R148-F1
#
_entry.id   AF-A0A8J6R148-F1
#
_cell.length_a   1.000
_cell.length_b   1.000
_cell.length_c   1.000
_cell.angle_alpha   90.00
_cell.angle_beta   90.00
_cell.angle_gamma   90.00
#
_symmetry.space_group_name_H-M   'P 1'
#
loop_
_entity.id
_entity.type
_entity.pdbx_description
1 polymer ?
#
loop_
_entity_poly.entity_id
_entity_poly.type
_entity_poly.pdbx_seq_one_letter_code
_entity_poly.pdbx_strand_id
1 'polypeptide(L)'
;MSFDYSLDFKTIDFRQHPELYRVGKGEQGVLMVEPYKAEILPHWRFKTPAIAKQSSETIYQMFLDYLEQGDFVGADMARKFLQMGYTRSRRYANHKNGRKYQANPQKAGSEAEQQAARQQVLPYDVDPIKAESAAIFKEKWVEAKTNPHYLQLLAEHRQKYEAKPL
;
A
#
# COMPACT_ATOMS: atom_id res chain seq x y z
N MET A 1 2.25 -1.20 -17.63
CA MET A 1 3.56 -0.52 -17.56
C MET A 1 4.17 -0.76 -16.19
N SER A 2 5.49 -0.63 -16.04
CA SER A 2 6.16 -0.63 -14.73
C SER A 2 5.90 0.70 -14.02
N PHE A 3 5.92 0.71 -12.68
CA PHE A 3 5.91 1.96 -11.91
C PHE A 3 7.18 2.75 -12.22
N ASP A 4 7.04 4.03 -12.56
CA ASP A 4 8.17 4.87 -12.95
C ASP A 4 8.86 5.44 -11.70
N TYR A 5 10.07 4.96 -11.42
CA TYR A 5 10.88 5.42 -10.29
C TYR A 5 11.85 6.54 -10.67
N SER A 6 11.85 7.01 -11.93
CA SER A 6 12.74 8.08 -12.39
C SER A 6 12.27 9.49 -12.02
N LEU A 7 11.00 9.64 -11.64
CA LEU A 7 10.42 10.92 -11.21
C LEU A 7 11.01 11.41 -9.88
N ASP A 8 11.11 12.73 -9.73
CA ASP A 8 11.47 13.34 -8.45
C ASP A 8 10.26 13.43 -7.50
N PHE A 9 9.90 12.31 -6.89
CA PHE A 9 8.79 12.20 -5.94
C PHE A 9 8.88 13.16 -4.73
N LYS A 10 10.03 13.81 -4.48
CA LYS A 10 10.19 14.73 -3.35
C LYS A 10 9.64 16.12 -3.64
N THR A 11 9.52 16.50 -4.90
CA THR A 11 9.13 17.85 -5.33
C THR A 11 7.76 17.88 -6.01
N ILE A 12 7.27 16.74 -6.49
CA ILE A 12 5.98 16.64 -7.18
C ILE A 12 4.82 16.57 -6.17
N ASP A 13 3.85 17.45 -6.34
CA ASP A 13 2.51 17.33 -5.77
C ASP A 13 1.62 16.54 -6.74
N PHE A 14 1.31 15.27 -6.41
CA PHE A 14 0.49 14.41 -7.27
C PHE A 14 -1.00 14.71 -7.21
N ARG A 15 -1.45 15.56 -6.27
CA ARG A 15 -2.82 16.10 -6.31
C ARG A 15 -2.96 17.14 -7.41
N GLN A 16 -1.93 17.98 -7.58
CA GLN A 16 -1.88 18.97 -8.66
C GLN A 16 -1.49 18.36 -10.01
N HIS A 17 -0.69 17.29 -9.98
CA HIS A 17 -0.17 16.60 -11.16
C HIS A 17 -0.57 15.12 -11.22
N PRO A 18 -1.88 14.79 -11.27
CA PRO A 18 -2.33 13.41 -11.31
C PRO A 18 -1.87 12.67 -12.57
N GLU A 19 -1.60 13.37 -13.69
CA GLU A 19 -1.11 12.79 -14.94
C GLU A 19 0.26 12.10 -14.81
N LEU A 20 1.06 12.52 -13.83
CA LEU A 20 2.36 11.91 -13.53
C LEU A 20 2.23 10.64 -12.71
N TYR A 21 1.06 10.41 -12.07
CA TYR A 21 0.81 9.21 -11.30
C TYR A 21 0.54 7.99 -12.20
N ARG A 22 1.32 6.92 -11.99
CA ARG A 22 1.13 5.61 -12.62
C ARG A 22 0.68 4.58 -11.59
N VAL A 23 -0.36 3.80 -11.92
CA VAL A 23 -0.90 2.78 -11.03
C VAL A 23 0.08 1.61 -10.89
N GLY A 24 0.87 1.61 -9.82
CA GLY A 24 1.83 0.55 -9.51
C GLY A 24 1.17 -0.77 -9.06
N LYS A 25 1.90 -1.89 -9.18
CA LYS A 25 1.45 -3.21 -8.70
C LYS A 25 1.50 -3.28 -7.17
N GLY A 26 0.42 -3.75 -6.55
CA GLY A 26 0.34 -3.87 -5.08
C GLY A 26 0.60 -2.53 -4.39
N GLU A 27 1.63 -2.49 -3.55
CA GLU A 27 2.05 -1.35 -2.71
C GLU A 27 3.09 -0.43 -3.36
N GLN A 28 3.45 -0.63 -4.64
CA GLN A 28 4.40 0.24 -5.33
C GLN A 28 3.93 1.70 -5.31
N GLY A 29 4.84 2.61 -4.94
CA GLY A 29 4.60 4.05 -4.82
C GLY A 29 4.01 4.54 -3.50
N VAL A 30 3.47 3.66 -2.64
CA VAL A 30 2.62 4.07 -1.50
C VAL A 30 3.30 5.00 -0.49
N LEU A 31 4.63 4.90 -0.33
CA LEU A 31 5.42 5.76 0.56
C LEU A 31 6.20 6.87 -0.19
N MET A 32 5.82 7.17 -1.43
CA MET A 32 6.51 8.15 -2.28
C MET A 32 5.57 9.25 -2.80
N VAL A 33 4.29 8.95 -3.01
CA VAL A 33 3.33 9.88 -3.61
C VAL A 33 2.84 10.90 -2.57
N GLU A 34 3.30 12.14 -2.68
CA GLU A 34 2.84 13.27 -1.88
C GLU A 34 1.70 14.03 -2.58
N PRO A 35 0.80 14.68 -1.84
CA PRO A 35 0.77 14.85 -0.37
C PRO A 35 0.11 13.68 0.39
N TYR A 36 -0.46 12.72 -0.34
CA TYR A 36 -1.27 11.64 0.24
C TYR A 36 -0.51 10.78 1.24
N LYS A 37 0.79 10.52 1.01
CA LYS A 37 1.62 9.82 2.00
C LYS A 37 1.62 10.60 3.32
N ALA A 38 1.90 11.90 3.31
CA ALA A 38 1.94 12.71 4.52
C ALA A 38 0.58 12.77 5.24
N GLU A 39 -0.52 12.77 4.50
CA GLU A 39 -1.88 12.77 5.06
C GLU A 39 -2.27 11.43 5.68
N ILE A 40 -1.98 10.30 5.01
CA ILE A 40 -2.49 8.97 5.40
C ILE A 40 -1.56 8.26 6.41
N LEU A 41 -0.24 8.42 6.27
CA LEU A 41 0.76 7.73 7.09
C LEU A 41 0.61 7.98 8.62
N PRO A 42 0.22 9.17 9.11
CA PRO A 42 -0.04 9.41 10.53
C PRO A 42 -1.12 8.49 11.10
N HIS A 43 -2.12 8.11 10.30
CA HIS A 43 -3.24 7.27 10.73
C HIS A 43 -2.94 5.77 10.61
N TRP A 44 -1.86 5.39 9.95
CA TRP A 44 -1.55 3.99 9.66
C TRP A 44 -0.84 3.28 10.83
N ARG A 45 -1.58 2.51 11.62
CA ARG A 45 -1.12 1.84 12.86
C ARG A 45 -1.81 0.47 13.00
N PHE A 46 -1.10 -0.54 13.52
CA PHE A 46 -1.64 -1.91 13.57
C PHE A 46 -1.07 -2.78 14.70
N LYS A 47 -0.57 -2.15 15.78
CA LYS A 47 0.09 -2.87 16.89
C LYS A 47 -0.82 -3.88 17.59
N THR A 48 -2.09 -3.55 17.75
CA THR A 48 -3.12 -4.40 18.37
C THR A 48 -4.38 -4.38 17.49
N PRO A 49 -5.31 -5.34 17.63
CA PRO A 49 -6.55 -5.36 16.86
C PRO A 49 -7.37 -4.08 17.01
N ALA A 50 -7.49 -3.54 18.23
CA ALA A 50 -8.18 -2.27 18.47
C ALA A 50 -7.56 -1.09 17.70
N ILE A 51 -6.22 -0.99 17.71
CA ILE A 51 -5.50 0.04 16.95
C ILE A 51 -5.65 -0.18 15.43
N ALA A 52 -5.59 -1.44 14.98
CA ALA A 52 -5.75 -1.79 13.58
C ALA A 52 -7.16 -1.45 13.08
N LYS A 53 -8.19 -1.67 13.90
CA LYS A 53 -9.58 -1.31 13.60
C LYS A 53 -9.70 0.19 13.37
N GLN A 54 -9.34 0.99 14.37
CA GLN A 54 -9.38 2.45 14.27
C GLN A 54 -8.59 2.96 13.06
N SER A 55 -7.38 2.43 12.84
CA SER A 55 -6.53 2.81 11.70
C SER A 55 -7.18 2.48 10.35
N SER A 56 -7.68 1.25 10.18
CA SER A 56 -8.30 0.81 8.94
C SER A 56 -9.59 1.59 8.63
N GLU A 57 -10.40 1.88 9.65
CA GLU A 57 -11.64 2.67 9.52
C GLU A 57 -11.32 4.12 9.15
N THR A 58 -10.31 4.72 9.78
CA THR A 58 -9.87 6.09 9.47
C THR A 58 -9.39 6.19 8.03
N ILE A 59 -8.53 5.27 7.59
CA ILE A 59 -8.00 5.28 6.22
C ILE A 59 -9.08 4.95 5.20
N TYR A 60 -10.05 4.09 5.55
CA TYR A 60 -11.19 3.82 4.71
C TYR A 60 -12.11 5.04 4.58
N GLN A 61 -12.30 5.82 5.64
CA GLN A 61 -13.02 7.09 5.54
C GLN A 61 -12.28 8.07 4.62
N MET A 62 -10.96 8.24 4.78
CA MET A 62 -10.16 9.07 3.87
C MET A 62 -10.30 8.61 2.41
N PHE A 63 -10.34 7.29 2.17
CA PHE A 63 -10.60 6.72 0.84
C PHE A 63 -11.95 7.18 0.27
N LEU A 64 -13.02 7.14 1.08
CA LEU A 64 -14.35 7.60 0.66
C LEU A 64 -14.35 9.11 0.40
N ASP A 65 -13.68 9.90 1.25
CA ASP A 65 -13.59 11.35 1.10
C ASP A 65 -12.85 11.73 -0.20
N TYR A 66 -11.78 11.01 -0.56
CA TYR A 66 -11.11 11.22 -1.85
C TYR A 66 -12.00 10.84 -3.03
N LEU A 67 -12.77 9.74 -2.93
CA LEU A 67 -13.73 9.37 -3.98
C LEU A 67 -14.81 10.44 -4.18
N GLU A 68 -15.34 11.01 -3.09
CA GLU A 68 -16.34 12.09 -3.17
C GLU A 68 -15.80 13.34 -3.87
N GLN A 69 -14.51 13.62 -3.69
CA GLN A 69 -13.80 14.72 -4.36
C GLN A 69 -13.39 14.41 -5.80
N GLY A 70 -13.61 13.19 -6.30
CA GLY A 70 -13.10 12.74 -7.59
C GLY A 70 -11.57 12.59 -7.63
N ASP A 71 -10.92 12.55 -6.46
CA ASP A 71 -9.48 12.43 -6.31
C ASP A 71 -9.06 10.95 -6.40
N PHE A 72 -8.83 10.48 -7.62
CA PHE A 72 -8.40 9.10 -7.85
C PHE A 72 -7.05 8.77 -7.19
N VAL A 73 -6.06 9.68 -7.23
CA VAL A 73 -4.71 9.39 -6.72
C VAL A 73 -4.75 9.22 -5.21
N GLY A 74 -5.48 10.09 -4.51
CA GLY A 74 -5.73 9.97 -3.08
C GLY A 74 -6.46 8.68 -2.73
N ALA A 75 -7.51 8.34 -3.48
CA ALA A 75 -8.26 7.10 -3.27
C ALA A 75 -7.37 5.86 -3.49
N ASP A 76 -6.57 5.78 -4.56
CA ASP A 76 -5.66 4.64 -4.74
C ASP A 76 -4.60 4.61 -3.64
N MET A 77 -4.04 5.74 -3.21
CA MET A 77 -3.10 5.79 -2.08
C MET A 77 -3.71 5.23 -0.79
N ALA A 78 -4.91 5.68 -0.41
CA ALA A 78 -5.60 5.14 0.77
C ALA A 78 -5.85 3.63 0.65
N ARG A 79 -6.30 3.15 -0.52
CA ARG A 79 -6.45 1.71 -0.81
C ARG A 79 -5.12 0.95 -0.75
N LYS A 80 -3.99 1.55 -1.16
CA LYS A 80 -2.64 0.97 -1.02
C LYS A 80 -2.21 0.88 0.45
N PHE A 81 -2.50 1.90 1.25
CA PHE A 81 -2.21 1.90 2.69
C PHE A 81 -3.01 0.81 3.42
N LEU A 82 -4.28 0.58 3.05
CA LEU A 82 -5.06 -0.55 3.56
C LEU A 82 -4.42 -1.90 3.20
N GLN A 83 -3.99 -2.06 1.95
CA GLN A 83 -3.26 -3.26 1.50
C GLN A 83 -1.96 -3.45 2.30
N MET A 84 -1.17 -2.39 2.47
CA MET A 84 0.07 -2.41 3.24
C MET A 84 -0.20 -2.76 4.71
N GLY A 85 -1.31 -2.28 5.29
CA GLY A 85 -1.76 -2.66 6.62
C GLY A 85 -2.00 -4.16 6.75
N TYR A 86 -2.68 -4.75 5.77
CA TYR A 86 -2.89 -6.20 5.70
C TYR A 86 -1.58 -6.98 5.60
N THR A 87 -0.73 -6.65 4.63
CA THR A 87 0.51 -7.43 4.37
C THR A 87 1.51 -7.29 5.50
N ARG A 88 1.65 -6.09 6.09
CA ARG A 88 2.55 -5.83 7.21
C ARG A 88 2.07 -6.53 8.47
N SER A 89 0.79 -6.36 8.84
CA SER A 89 0.22 -7.05 10.01
C SER A 89 0.34 -8.56 9.88
N ARG A 90 0.06 -9.11 8.70
CA ARG A 90 0.20 -10.56 8.45
C ARG A 90 1.65 -11.03 8.60
N ARG A 91 2.62 -10.24 8.17
CA ARG A 91 4.04 -10.56 8.37
C ARG A 91 4.43 -10.60 9.85
N TYR A 92 3.91 -9.68 10.67
CA TYR A 92 4.14 -9.68 12.12
C TYR A 92 3.39 -10.80 12.85
N ALA A 93 2.26 -11.26 12.30
CA ALA A 93 1.55 -12.44 12.78
C ALA A 93 2.34 -13.73 12.52
N ASN A 94 3.01 -13.82 11.36
CA ASN A 94 3.74 -15.02 10.95
C ASN A 94 5.12 -15.16 11.60
N HIS A 95 5.72 -14.05 12.07
CA HIS A 95 7.05 -14.05 12.66
C HIS A 95 7.07 -13.09 13.86
N LYS A 96 7.38 -13.57 15.08
CA LYS A 96 7.32 -12.81 16.36
C LYS A 96 7.92 -11.40 16.31
N ASN A 97 9.00 -11.21 15.55
CA ASN A 97 9.73 -9.93 15.41
C ASN A 97 9.50 -9.23 14.05
N GLY A 98 8.56 -9.72 13.23
CA GLY A 98 8.31 -9.23 11.86
C GLY A 98 9.42 -9.53 10.86
N ARG A 99 10.49 -10.24 11.29
CA ARG A 99 11.61 -10.67 10.46
C ARG A 99 11.23 -11.96 9.74
N LYS A 100 11.05 -11.87 8.41
CA LYS A 100 10.74 -13.01 7.54
C LYS A 100 11.97 -13.81 7.13
N TYR A 101 13.10 -13.12 6.93
CA TYR A 101 14.31 -13.72 6.35
C TYR A 101 15.45 -13.76 7.37
N GLN A 102 16.28 -14.81 7.30
CA GLN A 102 17.49 -14.94 8.13
C GLN A 102 18.46 -13.78 7.89
N ALA A 103 18.61 -13.28 6.67
CA ALA A 103 19.31 -12.03 6.36
C ALA A 103 18.36 -11.08 5.63
N ASN A 104 18.49 -9.76 5.84
CA ASN A 104 17.63 -8.80 5.14
C ASN A 104 18.04 -8.73 3.65
N PRO A 105 17.21 -9.17 2.69
CA PRO A 105 17.56 -9.13 1.29
C PRO A 105 17.83 -7.70 0.81
N GLN A 106 17.16 -6.68 1.35
CA GLN A 106 17.40 -5.29 0.95
C GLN A 106 18.77 -4.74 1.36
N LYS A 107 19.50 -5.43 2.24
CA LYS A 107 20.86 -5.03 2.65
C LYS A 107 21.96 -5.79 1.88
N ALA A 108 21.59 -6.70 0.98
CA ALA A 108 22.56 -7.44 0.20
C ALA A 108 23.16 -6.59 -0.94
N GLY A 109 24.42 -6.84 -1.28
CA GLY A 109 25.19 -6.01 -2.21
C GLY A 109 24.94 -6.31 -3.68
N SER A 110 24.37 -7.48 -4.01
CA SER A 110 24.05 -7.89 -5.38
C SER A 110 22.70 -8.58 -5.50
N GLU A 111 22.11 -8.59 -6.70
CA GLU A 111 20.84 -9.28 -6.97
C GLU A 111 20.89 -10.78 -6.63
N ALA A 112 22.02 -11.44 -6.92
CA ALA A 112 22.23 -12.84 -6.59
C ALA A 112 22.16 -13.08 -5.07
N GLU A 113 22.81 -12.23 -4.27
CA GLU A 113 22.74 -12.30 -2.81
C GLU A 113 21.34 -11.96 -2.28
N GLN A 114 20.64 -11.01 -2.90
CA GLN A 114 19.23 -10.73 -2.56
C GLN A 114 18.37 -11.97 -2.78
N GLN A 115 18.59 -12.69 -3.87
CA GLN A 115 17.81 -13.88 -4.21
C GLN A 115 18.13 -15.04 -3.27
N ALA A 116 19.39 -15.25 -2.93
CA ALA A 116 19.80 -16.23 -1.91
C ALA A 116 19.19 -15.92 -0.53
N ALA A 117 19.24 -14.66 -0.09
CA ALA A 117 18.64 -14.24 1.19
C ALA A 117 17.11 -14.44 1.22
N ARG A 118 16.43 -14.31 0.07
CA ARG A 118 14.98 -14.55 -0.05
C ARG A 118 14.60 -16.03 0.08
N GLN A 119 15.54 -16.96 -0.07
CA GLN A 119 15.29 -18.40 0.11
C GLN A 119 15.34 -18.82 1.58
N GLN A 120 16.06 -18.06 2.42
CA GLN A 120 16.25 -18.36 3.84
C GLN A 120 15.12 -17.78 4.71
N VAL A 121 13.91 -18.32 4.55
CA VAL A 121 12.72 -17.90 5.31
C VAL A 121 12.74 -18.51 6.71
N LEU A 122 12.51 -17.67 7.73
CA LEU A 122 12.38 -18.13 9.11
C LEU A 122 11.09 -18.94 9.30
N PRO A 123 11.05 -19.90 10.24
CA PRO A 123 9.83 -20.64 10.55
C PRO A 123 8.64 -19.73 10.88
N TYR A 124 7.44 -20.25 10.63
CA TYR A 124 6.20 -19.59 11.05
C TYR A 124 5.98 -19.81 12.55
N ASP A 125 5.75 -18.71 13.26
CA ASP A 125 5.29 -18.70 14.66
C ASP A 125 4.06 -17.81 14.67
N VAL A 126 2.88 -18.42 14.49
CA VAL A 126 1.62 -17.71 14.23
C VAL A 126 1.10 -17.12 15.54
N ASP A 127 1.10 -15.79 15.61
CA ASP A 127 0.46 -15.03 16.67
C ASP A 127 -1.01 -14.73 16.28
N PRO A 128 -1.99 -15.34 16.96
CA PRO A 128 -3.41 -15.20 16.61
C PRO A 128 -3.92 -13.77 16.80
N ILE A 129 -3.40 -13.02 17.78
CA ILE A 129 -3.81 -11.62 18.04
C ILE A 129 -3.35 -10.74 16.88
N LYS A 130 -2.13 -10.94 16.38
CA LYS A 130 -1.63 -10.19 15.22
C LYS A 130 -2.29 -10.62 13.91
N ALA A 131 -2.75 -11.88 13.82
CA ALA A 131 -3.53 -12.36 12.69
C ALA A 131 -4.87 -11.62 12.57
N GLU A 132 -5.49 -11.25 13.69
CA GLU A 132 -6.71 -10.44 13.74
C GLU A 132 -6.49 -9.03 13.17
N SER A 133 -5.41 -8.33 13.54
CA SER A 133 -5.06 -7.04 12.93
C SER A 133 -4.96 -7.13 11.40
N ALA A 134 -4.42 -8.23 10.87
CA ALA A 134 -4.34 -8.45 9.43
C ALA A 134 -5.74 -8.66 8.80
N ALA A 135 -6.63 -9.41 9.47
CA ALA A 135 -7.98 -9.64 8.99
C ALA A 135 -8.78 -8.33 8.88
N ILE A 136 -8.67 -7.46 9.89
CA ILE A 136 -9.30 -6.14 9.93
C ILE A 136 -8.90 -5.29 8.72
N PHE A 137 -7.59 -5.16 8.43
CA PHE A 137 -7.14 -4.43 7.25
C PHE A 137 -7.55 -5.09 5.94
N LYS A 138 -7.59 -6.43 5.90
CA LYS A 138 -7.96 -7.18 4.69
C LYS A 138 -9.41 -6.86 4.30
N GLU A 139 -10.31 -6.78 5.26
CA GLU A 139 -11.72 -6.45 5.03
C GLU A 139 -11.84 -5.07 4.35
N LYS A 140 -11.28 -4.01 4.96
CA LYS A 140 -11.30 -2.66 4.37
C LYS A 140 -10.55 -2.55 3.06
N TRP A 141 -9.44 -3.28 2.90
CA TRP A 141 -8.73 -3.33 1.62
C TRP A 141 -9.59 -3.95 0.51
N VAL A 142 -10.30 -5.04 0.79
CA VAL A 142 -11.21 -5.67 -0.18
C VAL A 142 -12.34 -4.70 -0.51
N GLU A 143 -13.01 -4.13 0.49
CA GLU A 143 -14.06 -3.12 0.28
C GLU A 143 -13.61 -1.98 -0.64
N ALA A 144 -12.45 -1.38 -0.36
CA ALA A 144 -11.91 -0.28 -1.16
C ALA A 144 -11.53 -0.74 -2.59
N LYS A 145 -10.91 -1.91 -2.72
CA LYS A 145 -10.48 -2.46 -4.02
C LYS A 145 -11.66 -2.82 -4.92
N THR A 146 -12.78 -3.24 -4.36
CA THR A 146 -13.98 -3.64 -5.10
C THR A 146 -15.04 -2.54 -5.17
N ASN A 147 -14.78 -1.35 -4.63
CA ASN A 147 -15.71 -0.23 -4.67
C ASN A 147 -15.98 0.17 -6.15
N PRO A 148 -17.24 0.21 -6.61
CA PRO A 148 -17.57 0.51 -8.00
C PRO A 148 -17.09 1.88 -8.47
N HIS A 149 -17.19 2.92 -7.64
CA HIS A 149 -16.77 4.28 -7.97
C HIS A 149 -15.25 4.36 -8.13
N TYR A 150 -14.51 3.71 -7.22
CA TYR A 150 -13.06 3.57 -7.38
C TYR A 150 -12.66 2.85 -8.67
N LEU A 151 -13.34 1.75 -9.01
CA LEU A 151 -13.06 1.00 -10.24
C LEU A 151 -13.32 1.83 -11.50
N GLN A 152 -14.35 2.67 -11.47
CA GLN A 152 -14.64 3.62 -12.54
C GLN A 152 -13.50 4.65 -12.69
N LEU A 153 -13.13 5.35 -11.60
CA LEU A 153 -12.05 6.34 -11.63
C LEU A 153 -10.70 5.72 -12.03
N LEU A 154 -10.44 4.48 -11.61
CA LEU A 154 -9.25 3.72 -12.03
C LEU A 154 -9.22 3.51 -13.55
N ALA A 155 -10.36 3.15 -14.16
CA ALA A 155 -10.45 2.97 -15.60
C ALA A 155 -10.25 4.30 -16.34
N GLU A 156 -10.90 5.36 -15.86
CA GLU A 156 -10.79 6.71 -16.42
C GLU A 156 -9.35 7.25 -16.36
N HIS A 157 -8.69 7.14 -15.20
CA HIS A 157 -7.29 7.56 -15.03
C HIS A 157 -6.35 6.82 -15.99
N ARG A 158 -6.52 5.50 -16.10
CA ARG A 158 -5.72 4.69 -17.02
C ARG A 158 -5.94 5.07 -18.47
N GLN A 159 -7.19 5.28 -18.87
CA GLN A 159 -7.51 5.69 -20.23
C GLN A 159 -6.91 7.06 -20.54
N LYS A 160 -7.06 8.02 -19.62
CA LYS A 160 -6.64 9.41 -19.81
C LYS A 160 -5.13 9.56 -19.83
N TYR A 161 -4.41 8.83 -18.99
CA TYR A 161 -2.98 9.07 -18.78
C TYR A 161 -2.11 7.88 -19.20
N GLU A 162 -2.54 6.64 -19.00
CA GLU A 162 -1.71 5.42 -19.20
C GLU A 162 -1.90 4.75 -20.56
N ALA A 163 -2.90 5.14 -21.34
CA ALA A 163 -3.02 4.70 -22.71
C ALA A 163 -1.83 5.23 -23.53
N LYS A 164 -1.13 4.34 -24.25
CA LYS A 164 -0.14 4.79 -25.24
C LYS A 164 -0.89 5.54 -26.36
N PRO A 165 -0.34 6.64 -26.90
CA PRO A 165 -0.76 7.09 -28.21
C PRO A 165 -0.51 5.94 -29.21
N LEU A 166 -1.47 5.74 -30.13
CA LEU A 166 -1.33 4.83 -31.26
C LEU A 166 -0.12 5.21 -32.13
#